data_AF-A0A7J4KP48-F1
#
_entry.id   AF-A0A7J4KP48-F1
#
_cell.length_a   1.000
_cell.length_b   1.000
_cell.length_c   1.000
_cell.angle_alpha   90.00
_cell.angle_beta   90.00
_cell.angle_gamma   90.00
#
_symmetry.space_group_name_H-M   'P 1'
#
loop_
_entity.id
_entity.type
_entity.pdbx_description
1 polymer ?
#
loop_
_entity_poly.entity_id
_entity_poly.type
_entity_poly.pdbx_seq_one_letter_code
_entity_poly.pdbx_strand_id
1 'polypeptide(L)'
;MAEMMPAADLEDVLICPNPNDENRPLVKTVKTYPSEEEIKKDPELAQMYAAFRQMQAMIASITKRGAMKKQKAKTVEEVEMGQGRMLQQAMRNRDAMQSRGPSSGVMFLFGIIAVIIFLYMTGSLNNDNKWFVLATIIGFGIIFLLFRFTSTFGKRLGIFDSNDPKLIVDNSGKKNAAFVDATGSKAGALLGDVKHDPLQSGGMGTPAHLRVEAGAIHRANGGVLFIDEVASLKPRSQQELLTAMQEKKYSITGQSENSSGAIVKTEPVPCDFVLVAAGNAVDMRMMHPAMRSRIRGNGYEVYVQDTVPDTAENEDKYVQFVAQEIRKDRKIPHFTYGAVGEIIDEARRKAGRKRRLSLNFRELGGLVRAAGDIANEEKAPFVDEKHIVRARGIAQTIEQQMSRRFVESRKDYQVFGIEGSRVGKVNGLAVLGDASSGLVMPIVAEVTPASSKSEGKLIATGKLGTIAKEAVENVSAIIKKHIGKDVSQYDMHVQFLQTYEGVEGDSASISIAVAIISAMEGIPVRQDLAMTGSLSVRGEVLPVGGVTGKAEAAIDAGMKSIMVPKSNADDIYLTGSLRNRISIIPVENFVEVLRIALVDSAKKRRLISKMTAMLKVKKGRNS
;
A
#
# COMPACT_ATOMS: atom_id res chain seq x y z
N MET A 1 9.06 -13.76 1.72
CA MET A 1 10.48 -13.59 2.16
C MET A 1 10.66 -14.05 3.60
N ALA A 2 10.04 -13.39 4.59
CA ALA A 2 10.16 -13.78 6.00
C ALA A 2 9.81 -15.27 6.27
N GLU A 3 8.78 -15.80 5.60
CA GLU A 3 8.40 -17.23 5.69
C GLU A 3 9.44 -18.21 5.13
N MET A 4 10.38 -17.74 4.31
CA MET A 4 11.45 -18.57 3.73
C MET A 4 12.76 -18.47 4.53
N MET A 5 12.82 -17.60 5.54
CA MET A 5 14.01 -17.40 6.37
C MET A 5 13.98 -18.35 7.58
N PRO A 6 15.12 -18.95 7.95
CA PRO A 6 15.17 -19.94 9.03
C PRO A 6 14.87 -19.32 10.40
N ALA A 7 14.04 -20.00 11.19
CA ALA A 7 13.71 -19.58 12.56
C ALA A 7 14.87 -19.79 13.56
N ALA A 8 15.88 -20.60 13.18
CA ALA A 8 17.02 -20.96 14.02
C ALA A 8 17.94 -19.77 14.35
N ASP A 9 17.87 -18.71 13.54
CA ASP A 9 18.66 -17.49 13.70
C ASP A 9 17.89 -16.37 14.43
N LEU A 10 16.68 -16.68 14.95
CA LEU A 10 15.93 -15.73 15.75
C LEU A 10 16.61 -15.49 17.10
N GLU A 11 16.70 -14.23 17.47
CA GLU A 11 17.28 -13.78 18.73
C GLU A 11 16.26 -13.01 19.56
N ASP A 12 16.17 -13.35 20.85
CA ASP A 12 15.48 -12.55 21.84
C ASP A 12 16.45 -11.52 22.42
N VAL A 13 15.95 -10.32 22.68
CA VAL A 13 16.76 -9.19 23.16
C VAL A 13 16.26 -8.71 24.51
N LEU A 14 17.14 -8.78 25.51
CA LEU A 14 16.91 -8.27 26.86
C LEU A 14 17.76 -7.02 27.11
N ILE A 15 17.17 -6.07 27.82
CA ILE A 15 17.86 -4.90 28.36
C ILE A 15 18.05 -5.12 29.85
N CYS A 16 19.31 -5.11 30.30
CA CYS A 16 19.70 -5.34 31.67
C CYS A 16 20.12 -4.02 32.35
N PRO A 17 19.98 -3.91 33.68
CA PRO A 17 20.58 -2.81 34.42
C PRO A 17 22.10 -2.80 34.24
N ASN A 18 22.69 -1.61 34.20
CA ASN A 18 24.14 -1.43 34.21
C ASN A 18 24.56 -0.86 35.57
N PRO A 19 25.32 -1.61 36.40
CA PRO A 19 25.73 -1.16 37.72
C PRO A 19 26.75 -0.01 37.68
N ASN A 20 27.43 0.21 36.54
CA ASN A 20 28.45 1.24 36.40
C ASN A 20 27.88 2.57 35.88
N ASP A 21 26.81 2.53 35.08
CA ASP A 21 26.16 3.71 34.50
C ASP A 21 24.70 3.41 34.16
N GLU A 22 23.76 3.90 34.98
CA GLU A 22 22.32 3.66 34.80
C GLU A 22 21.81 4.18 33.44
N ASN A 23 22.40 5.26 32.90
CA ASN A 23 21.99 5.83 31.62
C ASN A 23 22.53 5.05 30.41
N ARG A 24 23.31 3.99 30.64
CA ARG A 24 23.79 3.07 29.60
C ARG A 24 23.38 1.63 29.88
N PRO A 25 22.09 1.28 29.73
CA PRO A 25 21.63 -0.10 29.90
C PRO A 25 22.40 -1.10 29.00
N LEU A 26 22.71 -2.27 29.56
CA LEU A 26 23.41 -3.35 28.86
C LEU A 26 22.43 -4.13 27.98
N VAL A 27 22.91 -4.62 26.84
CA VAL A 27 22.10 -5.43 25.92
C VAL A 27 22.55 -6.88 25.99
N LYS A 28 21.63 -7.78 26.34
CA LYS A 28 21.84 -9.22 26.32
C LYS A 28 20.99 -9.87 25.23
N THR A 29 21.66 -10.48 24.27
CA THR A 29 21.03 -11.22 23.16
C THR A 29 21.15 -12.71 23.40
N VAL A 30 20.08 -13.46 23.19
CA VAL A 30 20.05 -14.92 23.29
C VAL A 30 19.29 -15.52 22.12
N LYS A 31 19.66 -16.71 21.65
CA LYS A 31 18.87 -17.41 20.64
C LYS A 31 17.47 -17.69 21.17
N THR A 32 16.44 -17.45 20.37
CA THR A 32 15.06 -17.75 20.77
C THR A 32 14.89 -19.26 20.96
N TYR A 33 15.41 -20.06 20.02
CA TYR A 33 15.38 -21.53 20.07
C TYR A 33 16.79 -22.11 19.89
N PRO A 34 17.59 -22.25 20.96
CA PRO A 34 18.88 -22.90 20.92
C PRO A 34 18.74 -24.39 20.55
N SER A 35 19.71 -24.91 19.80
CA SER A 35 19.81 -26.34 19.47
C SER A 35 20.16 -27.19 20.69
N GLU A 36 19.85 -28.49 20.65
CA GLU A 36 20.18 -29.44 21.71
C GLU A 36 21.69 -29.49 22.03
N GLU A 37 22.55 -29.27 21.04
CA GLU A 37 24.01 -29.19 21.26
C GLU A 37 24.41 -27.93 22.03
N GLU A 38 23.77 -26.80 21.75
CA GLU A 38 24.01 -25.53 22.46
C GLU A 38 23.51 -25.60 23.90
N ILE A 39 22.36 -26.23 24.12
CA ILE A 39 21.82 -26.47 25.47
C ILE A 39 22.80 -27.33 26.28
N LYS A 40 23.39 -28.38 25.70
CA LYS A 40 24.35 -29.26 26.40
C LYS A 40 25.68 -28.59 26.72
N LYS A 41 26.11 -27.60 25.92
CA LYS A 41 27.37 -26.88 26.11
C LYS A 41 27.33 -25.88 27.25
N ASP A 42 26.14 -25.40 27.63
CA ASP A 42 25.95 -24.44 28.71
C ASP A 42 25.20 -25.09 29.89
N PRO A 43 25.88 -25.37 31.03
CA PRO A 43 25.27 -26.00 32.19
C PRO A 43 24.10 -25.22 32.80
N GLU A 44 24.14 -23.88 32.78
CA GLU A 44 23.03 -23.06 33.30
C GLU A 44 21.82 -23.15 32.38
N LEU A 45 22.07 -23.13 31.06
CA LEU A 45 21.04 -23.30 30.04
C LEU A 45 20.40 -24.69 30.13
N ALA A 46 21.20 -25.75 30.26
CA ALA A 46 20.74 -27.13 30.43
C ALA A 46 19.83 -27.27 31.67
N GLN A 47 20.23 -26.68 32.79
CA GLN A 47 19.45 -26.71 34.02
C GLN A 47 18.12 -25.96 33.87
N MET A 48 18.13 -24.79 33.22
CA MET A 48 16.94 -24.00 32.96
C MET A 48 15.93 -24.75 32.08
N TYR A 49 16.39 -25.35 30.98
CA TYR A 49 15.55 -26.15 30.09
C TYR A 49 15.03 -27.43 30.77
N ALA A 50 15.83 -28.08 31.63
CA ALA A 50 15.39 -29.22 32.41
C ALA A 50 14.28 -28.85 33.41
N ALA A 51 14.43 -27.73 34.13
CA ALA A 51 13.40 -27.21 35.03
C ALA A 51 12.11 -26.84 34.29
N PHE A 52 12.23 -26.24 33.10
CA PHE A 52 11.09 -25.90 32.26
C PHE A 52 10.34 -27.15 31.78
N ARG A 53 11.06 -28.18 31.30
CA ARG A 53 10.47 -29.48 30.91
C ARG A 53 9.76 -30.16 32.07
N GLN A 54 10.34 -30.13 33.28
CA GLN A 54 9.71 -30.65 34.49
C GLN A 54 8.42 -29.88 34.85
N MET A 55 8.45 -28.56 34.76
CA MET A 55 7.27 -27.72 34.99
C MET A 55 6.16 -28.01 33.98
N GLN A 56 6.49 -28.15 32.69
CA GLN A 56 5.51 -28.53 31.67
C GLN A 56 4.92 -29.92 31.93
N ALA A 57 5.74 -30.91 32.30
CA ALA A 57 5.27 -32.24 32.67
C ALA A 57 4.35 -32.20 33.90
N MET A 58 4.66 -31.37 34.90
CA MET A 58 3.82 -31.15 36.07
C MET A 58 2.47 -30.51 35.69
N ILE A 59 2.47 -29.45 34.88
CA ILE A 59 1.25 -28.79 34.40
C ILE A 59 0.38 -29.76 33.59
N ALA A 60 0.99 -30.54 32.69
CA ALA A 60 0.31 -31.57 31.91
C ALA A 60 -0.31 -32.66 32.79
N SER A 61 0.37 -33.04 33.88
CA SER A 61 -0.16 -34.00 34.86
C SER A 61 -1.34 -33.44 35.68
N ILE A 62 -1.32 -32.15 36.01
CA ILE A 62 -2.39 -31.46 36.74
C ILE A 62 -3.61 -31.26 35.83
N THR A 63 -3.41 -30.88 34.57
CA THR A 63 -4.51 -30.77 33.59
C THR A 63 -5.12 -32.14 33.28
N LYS A 64 -4.34 -33.22 33.22
CA LYS A 64 -4.88 -34.59 33.12
C LYS A 64 -5.67 -35.03 34.36
N ARG A 65 -5.26 -34.62 35.57
CA ARG A 65 -6.00 -34.93 36.82
C ARG A 65 -7.26 -34.06 37.01
N GLY A 66 -7.30 -32.86 36.45
CA GLY A 66 -8.46 -31.95 36.49
C GLY A 66 -9.51 -32.19 35.40
N ALA A 67 -9.17 -32.91 34.31
CA ALA A 67 -10.04 -33.13 33.16
C ALA A 67 -11.11 -34.24 33.35
N MET A 68 -11.75 -34.30 34.52
CA MET A 68 -13.04 -35.01 34.71
C MET A 68 -14.26 -34.08 34.78
N LYS A 69 -14.12 -32.76 34.49
CA LYS A 69 -15.28 -31.87 34.28
C LYS A 69 -15.11 -30.99 33.03
N LYS A 70 -15.89 -31.38 32.01
CA LYS A 70 -16.29 -30.79 30.72
C LYS A 70 -15.76 -29.42 30.25
N GLN A 71 -15.44 -29.46 28.95
CA GLN A 71 -15.71 -28.52 27.84
C GLN A 71 -14.71 -27.38 27.52
N LYS A 72 -14.26 -27.42 26.25
CA LYS A 72 -13.57 -26.37 25.48
C LYS A 72 -12.31 -25.79 26.11
N ALA A 73 -11.38 -26.65 26.54
CA ALA A 73 -9.98 -26.27 26.40
C ALA A 73 -9.68 -26.34 24.89
N LYS A 74 -9.60 -25.17 24.22
CA LYS A 74 -8.73 -25.04 23.04
C LYS A 74 -7.45 -25.77 23.41
N THR A 75 -7.05 -26.75 22.60
CA THR A 75 -5.72 -27.34 22.63
C THR A 75 -4.75 -26.23 22.96
N VAL A 76 -4.18 -26.28 24.16
CA VAL A 76 -3.03 -25.45 24.49
C VAL A 76 -1.98 -25.96 23.53
N GLU A 77 -1.88 -25.33 22.35
CA GLU A 77 -0.66 -25.43 21.54
C GLU A 77 0.47 -25.23 22.55
N GLU A 78 1.38 -26.20 22.65
CA GLU A 78 2.59 -26.06 23.43
C GLU A 78 3.22 -24.72 23.02
N VAL A 79 3.04 -23.69 23.85
CA VAL A 79 3.64 -22.39 23.58
C VAL A 79 5.13 -22.61 23.82
N GLU A 80 5.85 -22.92 22.73
CA GLU A 80 7.30 -22.99 22.73
C GLU A 80 7.82 -21.65 23.23
N MET A 81 8.27 -21.66 24.48
CA MET A 81 8.74 -20.47 25.16
C MET A 81 10.17 -20.21 24.70
N GLY A 82 10.43 -19.01 24.18
CA GLY A 82 11.78 -18.62 23.78
C GLY A 82 12.71 -18.47 24.98
N GLN A 83 14.01 -18.65 24.76
CA GLN A 83 15.04 -18.57 25.81
C GLN A 83 15.00 -17.24 26.56
N GLY A 84 14.73 -16.11 25.88
CA GLY A 84 14.71 -14.79 26.53
C GLY A 84 13.57 -14.66 27.54
N ARG A 85 12.39 -15.20 27.20
CA ARG A 85 11.23 -15.23 28.10
C ARG A 85 11.48 -16.17 29.30
N MET A 86 12.14 -17.31 29.07
CA MET A 86 12.54 -18.21 30.16
C MET A 86 13.54 -17.54 31.12
N LEU A 87 14.56 -16.86 30.60
CA LEU A 87 15.55 -16.14 31.40
C LEU A 87 14.91 -15.03 32.23
N GLN A 88 14.02 -14.23 31.63
CA GLN A 88 13.32 -13.18 32.35
C GLN A 88 12.48 -13.73 33.51
N GLN A 89 11.77 -14.85 33.30
CA GLN A 89 10.99 -15.50 34.36
C GLN A 89 11.87 -16.11 35.45
N ALA A 90 12.99 -16.73 35.07
CA ALA A 90 13.94 -17.31 36.02
C ALA A 90 14.56 -16.23 36.93
N MET A 91 14.96 -15.09 36.37
CA MET A 91 15.52 -13.97 37.13
C MET A 91 14.48 -13.33 38.07
N ARG A 92 13.28 -13.06 37.58
CA ARG A 92 12.15 -12.58 38.42
C ARG A 92 11.86 -13.49 39.59
N ASN A 93 11.85 -14.80 39.36
CA ASN A 93 11.59 -15.79 40.41
C ASN A 93 12.74 -15.84 41.43
N ARG A 94 13.99 -15.67 40.99
CA ARG A 94 15.17 -15.63 41.87
C ARG A 94 15.13 -14.39 42.77
N ASP A 95 14.80 -13.23 42.23
CA ASP A 95 14.68 -11.98 43.00
C ASP A 95 13.49 -12.03 43.98
N ALA A 96 12.38 -12.66 43.56
CA ALA A 96 11.25 -12.93 44.43
C ALA A 96 11.59 -13.90 45.58
N MET A 97 12.51 -14.85 45.38
CA MET A 97 12.97 -15.79 46.41
C MET A 97 13.98 -15.15 47.37
N GLN A 98 14.94 -14.36 46.87
CA GLN A 98 15.91 -13.65 47.73
C GLN A 98 15.22 -12.63 48.64
N SER A 99 14.13 -12.01 48.17
CA SER A 99 13.34 -11.06 48.97
C SER A 99 12.30 -11.71 49.93
N ARG A 100 12.35 -13.04 50.10
CA ARG A 100 11.39 -13.85 50.90
C ARG A 100 11.95 -14.41 52.22
N GLY A 101 13.23 -14.21 52.52
CA GLY A 101 13.76 -14.58 53.84
C GLY A 101 13.09 -13.73 54.94
N PRO A 102 12.56 -14.31 56.03
CA PRO A 102 12.16 -13.50 57.18
C PRO A 102 13.40 -12.71 57.61
N SER A 103 13.29 -11.40 57.74
CA SER A 103 14.41 -10.60 58.23
C SER A 103 14.89 -11.20 59.55
N SER A 104 16.19 -11.19 59.81
CA SER A 104 16.77 -11.71 61.05
C SER A 104 16.06 -11.16 62.30
N GLY A 105 15.51 -9.94 62.23
CA GLY A 105 14.65 -9.36 63.26
C GLY A 105 13.30 -10.08 63.46
N VAL A 106 12.67 -10.59 62.41
CA VAL A 106 11.41 -11.38 62.52
C VAL A 106 11.68 -12.75 63.13
N MET A 107 12.77 -13.43 62.76
CA MET A 107 13.19 -14.68 63.39
C MET A 107 13.56 -14.48 64.87
N PHE A 108 14.22 -13.37 65.21
CA PHE A 108 14.50 -12.99 66.60
C PHE A 108 13.22 -12.75 67.41
N LEU A 109 12.22 -12.11 66.80
CA LEU A 109 10.89 -11.91 67.40
C LEU A 109 10.18 -13.24 67.69
N PHE A 110 10.20 -14.18 66.74
CA PHE A 110 9.65 -15.52 66.93
C PHE A 110 10.39 -16.28 68.03
N GLY A 111 11.71 -16.11 68.14
CA GLY A 111 12.51 -16.65 69.24
C GLY A 111 12.06 -16.11 70.60
N ILE A 112 11.87 -14.80 70.73
CA ILE A 112 11.39 -14.17 71.98
C ILE A 112 9.98 -14.65 72.33
N ILE A 113 9.07 -14.69 71.36
CA ILE A 113 7.70 -15.15 71.57
C ILE A 113 7.68 -16.62 72.00
N ALA A 114 8.51 -17.48 71.39
CA ALA A 114 8.63 -18.88 71.77
C ALA A 114 9.16 -19.06 73.20
N VAL A 115 10.15 -18.25 73.61
CA VAL A 115 10.68 -18.24 74.98
C VAL A 115 9.63 -17.77 75.99
N ILE A 116 8.86 -16.73 75.67
CA ILE A 116 7.78 -16.22 76.53
C ILE A 116 6.66 -17.25 76.68
N ILE A 117 6.27 -17.93 75.59
CA ILE A 117 5.28 -19.02 75.63
C ILE A 117 5.81 -20.21 76.43
N PHE A 118 7.09 -20.55 76.31
CA PHE A 118 7.73 -21.61 77.08
C PHE A 118 7.77 -21.30 78.59
N LEU A 119 8.11 -20.06 78.96
CA LEU A 119 8.08 -19.60 80.36
C LEU A 119 6.65 -19.58 80.94
N TYR A 120 5.64 -19.32 80.11
CA TYR A 120 4.23 -19.45 80.49
C TYR A 120 3.82 -20.92 80.71
N MET A 121 4.21 -21.83 79.83
CA MET A 121 3.86 -23.26 79.93
C MET A 121 4.56 -23.99 81.08
N THR A 122 5.78 -23.58 81.45
CA THR A 122 6.54 -24.17 82.56
C THR A 122 6.07 -23.69 83.95
N GLY A 123 5.06 -22.81 84.00
CA GLY A 123 4.46 -22.37 85.27
C GLY A 123 5.34 -21.43 86.09
N SER A 124 6.47 -20.97 85.54
CA SER A 124 7.46 -20.13 86.23
C SER A 124 7.00 -18.67 86.44
N LEU A 125 5.76 -18.33 86.05
CA LEU A 125 5.20 -16.98 86.10
C LEU A 125 4.01 -16.93 87.08
N ASN A 126 4.09 -16.03 88.07
CA ASN A 126 3.03 -15.78 89.04
C ASN A 126 1.71 -15.33 88.37
N ASN A 127 0.58 -15.61 89.03
CA ASN A 127 -0.77 -15.33 88.50
C ASN A 127 -1.00 -13.85 88.11
N ASP A 128 -0.30 -12.90 88.74
CA ASP A 128 -0.42 -11.47 88.43
C ASP A 128 0.27 -11.06 87.11
N ASN A 129 1.24 -11.85 86.62
CA ASN A 129 2.04 -11.51 85.45
C ASN A 129 1.49 -12.09 84.13
N LYS A 130 0.43 -12.90 84.19
CA LYS A 130 -0.15 -13.58 83.02
C LYS A 130 -0.78 -12.61 82.02
N TRP A 131 -1.37 -11.51 82.50
CA TRP A 131 -1.95 -10.46 81.64
C TRP A 131 -0.88 -9.66 80.89
N PHE A 132 0.28 -9.43 81.51
CA PHE A 132 1.41 -8.73 80.88
C PHE A 132 2.02 -9.52 79.72
N VAL A 133 2.11 -10.85 79.87
CA VAL A 133 2.56 -11.76 78.81
C VAL A 133 1.59 -11.75 77.62
N LEU A 134 0.28 -11.82 77.88
CA LEU A 134 -0.74 -11.79 76.84
C LEU A 134 -0.73 -10.46 76.06
N ALA A 135 -0.61 -9.34 76.75
CA ALA A 135 -0.51 -8.01 76.13
C ALA A 135 0.75 -7.87 75.26
N THR A 136 1.87 -8.45 75.69
CA THR A 136 3.13 -8.45 74.95
C THR A 136 3.03 -9.25 73.65
N ILE A 137 2.40 -10.44 73.69
CA ILE A 137 2.16 -11.28 72.50
C ILE A 137 1.25 -10.55 71.49
N ILE A 138 0.18 -9.91 71.97
CA ILE A 138 -0.73 -9.13 71.11
C ILE A 138 0.00 -7.93 70.51
N GLY A 139 0.78 -7.19 71.30
CA GLY A 139 1.58 -6.06 70.84
C GLY A 139 2.58 -6.45 69.74
N PHE A 140 3.31 -7.55 69.92
CA PHE A 140 4.19 -8.09 68.88
C PHE A 140 3.43 -8.60 67.66
N GLY A 141 2.24 -9.18 67.83
CA GLY A 141 1.36 -9.59 66.74
C GLY A 141 0.92 -8.41 65.87
N ILE A 142 0.58 -7.27 66.49
CA ILE A 142 0.21 -6.03 65.79
C ILE A 142 1.41 -5.44 65.05
N ILE A 143 2.59 -5.39 65.68
CA ILE A 143 3.83 -4.91 65.05
C ILE A 143 4.22 -5.80 63.85
N PHE A 144 4.07 -7.13 63.98
CA PHE A 144 4.30 -8.06 62.89
C PHE A 144 3.33 -7.85 61.73
N LEU A 145 2.05 -7.60 62.02
CA LEU A 145 1.02 -7.35 61.02
C LEU A 145 1.26 -6.00 60.30
N LEU A 146 1.69 -4.97 61.04
CA LEU A 146 2.13 -3.68 60.48
C LEU A 146 3.37 -3.84 59.60
N PHE A 147 4.39 -4.59 60.04
CA PHE A 147 5.59 -4.85 59.24
C PHE A 147 5.28 -5.68 57.98
N ARG A 148 4.38 -6.67 58.09
CA ARG A 148 3.89 -7.43 56.94
C ARG A 148 3.10 -6.52 55.99
N PHE A 149 2.30 -5.60 56.53
CA PHE A 149 1.55 -4.64 55.74
C PHE A 149 2.49 -3.67 55.02
N THR A 150 3.45 -3.04 55.69
CA THR A 150 4.40 -2.10 55.07
C THR A 150 5.30 -2.77 54.03
N SER A 151 5.81 -3.98 54.30
CA SER A 151 6.62 -4.71 53.32
C SER A 151 5.82 -5.18 52.10
N THR A 152 4.55 -5.57 52.29
CA THR A 152 3.67 -5.95 51.17
C THR A 152 3.18 -4.75 50.38
N PHE A 153 2.93 -3.61 51.06
CA PHE A 153 2.45 -2.38 50.46
C PHE A 153 3.57 -1.63 49.72
N GLY A 154 4.79 -1.60 50.27
CA GLY A 154 5.97 -1.04 49.61
C GLY A 154 6.34 -1.75 48.30
N LYS A 155 6.17 -3.08 48.24
CA LYS A 155 6.34 -3.85 46.99
C LYS A 155 5.24 -3.57 45.95
N ARG A 156 4.00 -3.26 46.38
CA ARG A 156 2.90 -2.85 45.48
C ARG A 156 3.05 -1.44 44.90
N LEU A 157 3.75 -0.56 45.61
CA LEU A 157 4.02 0.82 45.21
C LEU A 157 5.30 0.98 44.36
N GLY A 158 6.03 -0.11 44.07
CA GLY A 158 7.23 -0.06 43.22
C GLY A 158 8.45 0.61 43.88
N ILE A 159 8.50 0.67 45.22
CA ILE A 159 9.56 1.36 45.98
C ILE A 159 10.87 0.54 46.04
N PHE A 160 10.90 -0.68 45.47
CA PHE A 160 12.09 -1.51 45.40
C PHE A 160 12.61 -1.56 43.96
N ASP A 161 13.88 -1.22 43.77
CA ASP A 161 14.62 -1.37 42.51
C ASP A 161 14.50 -2.82 42.00
N SER A 162 13.64 -3.04 41.01
CA SER A 162 13.64 -4.31 40.29
C SER A 162 14.82 -4.28 39.31
N ASN A 163 15.86 -5.06 39.61
CA ASN A 163 16.98 -5.31 38.69
C ASN A 163 16.62 -6.33 37.59
N ASP A 164 15.34 -6.64 37.43
CA ASP A 164 14.83 -7.58 36.46
C ASP A 164 15.10 -7.08 35.02
N PRO A 165 15.67 -7.90 34.13
CA PRO A 165 15.85 -7.48 32.75
C PRO A 165 14.51 -7.29 32.02
N LYS A 166 14.47 -6.33 31.10
CA LYS A 166 13.33 -6.10 30.21
C LYS A 166 13.54 -6.81 28.88
N LEU A 167 12.68 -7.78 28.57
CA LEU A 167 12.58 -8.35 27.24
C LEU A 167 11.93 -7.34 26.28
N ILE A 168 12.68 -6.85 25.29
CA ILE A 168 12.22 -5.84 24.32
C ILE A 168 11.95 -6.41 22.92
N VAL A 169 12.56 -7.56 22.60
CA VAL A 169 12.25 -8.37 21.41
C VAL A 169 12.02 -9.78 21.88
N ASP A 170 10.81 -10.30 21.62
CA ASP A 170 10.38 -11.64 22.01
C ASP A 170 9.85 -12.37 20.79
N ASN A 171 10.52 -13.47 20.44
CA ASN A 171 10.15 -14.31 19.30
C ASN A 171 9.51 -15.64 19.74
N SER A 172 9.12 -15.79 21.01
CA SER A 172 8.42 -16.98 21.51
C SER A 172 7.17 -17.29 20.67
N GLY A 173 7.01 -18.55 20.29
CA GLY A 173 5.94 -19.04 19.43
C GLY A 173 6.07 -18.71 17.94
N LYS A 174 7.07 -17.93 17.50
CA LYS A 174 7.30 -17.69 16.07
C LYS A 174 7.99 -18.89 15.42
N LYS A 175 7.48 -19.32 14.27
CA LYS A 175 8.07 -20.40 13.45
C LYS A 175 8.88 -19.91 12.26
N ASN A 176 8.75 -18.62 11.92
CA ASN A 176 9.40 -17.97 10.78
C ASN A 176 9.99 -16.64 11.23
N ALA A 177 10.88 -16.08 10.43
CA ALA A 177 11.44 -14.75 10.68
C ALA A 177 10.36 -13.66 10.78
N ALA A 178 10.68 -12.56 11.46
CA ALA A 178 9.76 -11.45 11.61
C ALA A 178 9.53 -10.72 10.27
N PHE A 179 8.27 -10.40 9.97
CA PHE A 179 7.92 -9.37 8.99
C PHE A 179 7.40 -8.16 9.76
N VAL A 180 8.13 -7.04 9.68
CA VAL A 180 7.79 -5.81 10.39
C VAL A 180 7.49 -4.73 9.36
N ASP A 181 6.22 -4.35 9.27
CA ASP A 181 5.78 -3.20 8.50
C ASP A 181 5.99 -1.92 9.33
N ALA A 182 6.86 -1.03 8.85
CA ALA A 182 7.17 0.26 9.45
C ALA A 182 6.74 1.43 8.55
N THR A 183 5.85 1.20 7.59
CA THR A 183 5.24 2.24 6.75
C THR A 183 4.62 3.35 7.62
N GLY A 184 4.96 4.60 7.32
CA GLY A 184 4.47 5.77 8.06
C GLY A 184 4.98 5.89 9.52
N SER A 185 5.97 5.10 9.93
CA SER A 185 6.48 5.14 11.31
C SER A 185 7.20 6.45 11.64
N LYS A 186 6.93 6.97 12.85
CA LYS A 186 7.73 8.06 13.44
C LYS A 186 9.08 7.52 13.95
N ALA A 187 10.04 8.42 14.18
CA ALA A 187 11.40 8.07 14.61
C ALA A 187 11.43 7.06 15.77
N GLY A 188 10.68 7.27 16.86
CA GLY A 188 10.67 6.34 17.99
C GLY A 188 10.08 4.96 17.69
N ALA A 189 9.05 4.89 16.84
CA ALA A 189 8.49 3.61 16.42
C ALA A 189 9.43 2.84 15.49
N LEU A 190 10.21 3.54 14.66
CA LEU A 190 11.18 2.98 13.72
C LEU A 190 12.49 2.57 14.42
N LEU A 191 13.09 3.49 15.18
CA LEU A 191 14.46 3.43 15.70
C LEU A 191 14.53 3.13 17.20
N GLY A 192 13.39 3.00 17.88
CA GLY A 192 13.31 2.80 19.33
C GLY A 192 13.28 4.11 20.09
N ASP A 193 12.83 4.03 21.34
CA ASP A 193 12.67 5.19 22.21
C ASP A 193 12.90 4.82 23.68
N VAL A 194 13.15 5.82 24.52
CA VAL A 194 13.22 5.64 25.97
C VAL A 194 12.16 6.53 26.61
N LYS A 195 11.26 5.90 27.38
CA LYS A 195 10.16 6.62 28.03
C LYS A 195 10.68 7.70 28.98
N HIS A 196 9.94 8.82 29.01
CA HIS A 196 10.15 9.86 29.99
C HIS A 196 9.90 9.33 31.40
N ASP A 197 10.78 9.69 32.32
CA ASP A 197 10.60 9.49 33.76
C ASP A 197 10.29 10.86 34.43
N PRO A 198 9.06 11.07 34.93
CA PRO A 198 8.70 12.28 35.67
C PRO A 198 9.33 12.36 37.07
N LEU A 199 9.76 11.21 37.63
CA LEU A 199 10.26 11.08 39.00
C LEU A 199 11.78 10.87 39.05
N GLN A 200 12.49 11.34 38.02
CA GLN A 200 13.94 11.24 37.91
C GLN A 200 14.67 11.86 39.13
N SER A 201 14.04 12.80 39.82
CA SER A 201 14.53 13.44 41.04
C SER A 201 14.04 12.72 42.30
N GLY A 202 14.96 12.30 43.18
CA GLY A 202 14.63 11.81 44.53
C GLY A 202 14.53 10.29 44.71
N GLY A 203 15.10 9.50 43.79
CA GLY A 203 15.27 8.04 43.98
C GLY A 203 13.98 7.21 43.88
N MET A 204 12.89 7.81 43.36
CA MET A 204 11.62 7.13 43.08
C MET A 204 11.36 6.96 41.57
N GLY A 205 12.41 7.15 40.76
CA GLY A 205 12.35 7.03 39.31
C GLY A 205 12.18 5.59 38.83
N THR A 206 11.77 5.42 37.59
CA THR A 206 11.78 4.10 36.94
C THR A 206 13.16 3.84 36.34
N PRO A 207 13.83 2.72 36.69
CA PRO A 207 15.15 2.39 36.15
C PRO A 207 15.21 2.49 34.63
N ALA A 208 16.29 3.09 34.11
CA ALA A 208 16.43 3.39 32.68
C ALA A 208 16.22 2.17 31.76
N HIS A 209 16.77 1.01 32.14
CA HIS A 209 16.64 -0.24 31.38
C HIS A 209 15.18 -0.70 31.20
N LEU A 210 14.29 -0.42 32.15
CA LEU A 210 12.86 -0.75 32.06
C LEU A 210 12.08 0.21 31.17
N ARG A 211 12.64 1.39 30.89
CA ARG A 211 12.02 2.44 30.06
C ARG A 211 12.32 2.31 28.57
N VAL A 212 13.29 1.47 28.19
CA VAL A 212 13.70 1.23 26.79
C VAL A 212 12.59 0.52 26.01
N GLU A 213 12.25 1.01 24.83
CA GLU A 213 11.30 0.42 23.90
C GLU A 213 11.96 0.12 22.54
N ALA A 214 11.80 -1.10 22.04
CA ALA A 214 12.35 -1.49 20.75
C ALA A 214 11.70 -0.73 19.59
N GLY A 215 12.52 -0.26 18.66
CA GLY A 215 12.10 0.16 17.33
C GLY A 215 11.73 -0.99 16.39
N ALA A 216 11.08 -0.67 15.27
CA ALA A 216 10.80 -1.60 14.19
C ALA A 216 12.07 -2.25 13.63
N ILE A 217 13.19 -1.52 13.54
CA ILE A 217 14.48 -2.07 13.10
C ILE A 217 14.95 -3.24 13.97
N HIS A 218 14.74 -3.15 15.30
CA HIS A 218 15.16 -4.19 16.24
C HIS A 218 14.20 -5.38 16.23
N ARG A 219 12.89 -5.12 16.11
CA ARG A 219 11.88 -6.18 15.94
C ARG A 219 12.07 -6.96 14.63
N ALA A 220 12.70 -6.34 13.64
CA ALA A 220 13.02 -6.95 12.35
C ALA A 220 14.37 -7.67 12.33
N ASN A 221 15.12 -7.72 13.45
CA ASN A 221 16.38 -8.44 13.54
C ASN A 221 16.23 -9.91 13.10
N GLY A 222 17.06 -10.35 12.17
CA GLY A 222 16.99 -11.68 11.55
C GLY A 222 15.79 -11.86 10.60
N GLY A 223 15.09 -10.79 10.22
CA GLY A 223 13.87 -10.84 9.42
C GLY A 223 13.78 -9.74 8.36
N VAL A 224 12.56 -9.32 8.04
CA VAL A 224 12.24 -8.34 7.00
C VAL A 224 11.68 -7.07 7.62
N LEU A 225 12.28 -5.93 7.30
CA LEU A 225 11.73 -4.61 7.56
C LEU A 225 11.11 -4.09 6.26
N PHE A 226 9.79 -3.92 6.25
CA PHE A 226 9.06 -3.36 5.10
C PHE A 226 8.72 -1.89 5.38
N ILE A 227 9.00 -1.02 4.42
CA ILE A 227 8.65 0.41 4.50
C ILE A 227 8.11 0.84 3.13
N ASP A 228 6.80 0.99 3.02
CA ASP A 228 6.20 1.69 1.89
C ASP A 228 6.36 3.21 2.07
N GLU A 229 6.31 3.92 0.95
CA GLU A 229 6.55 5.36 0.86
C GLU A 229 7.83 5.78 1.59
N VAL A 230 8.92 5.02 1.47
CA VAL A 230 10.16 5.23 2.23
C VAL A 230 10.73 6.66 2.11
N ALA A 231 10.49 7.31 0.97
CA ALA A 231 10.92 8.68 0.71
C ALA A 231 10.19 9.73 1.59
N SER A 232 9.04 9.39 2.15
CA SER A 232 8.26 10.24 3.07
C SER A 232 8.87 10.32 4.48
N LEU A 233 9.77 9.39 4.83
CA LEU A 233 10.49 9.44 6.09
C LEU A 233 11.33 10.71 6.17
N LYS A 234 11.42 11.30 7.37
CA LYS A 234 12.29 12.47 7.59
C LYS A 234 13.73 12.14 7.18
N PRO A 235 14.48 13.09 6.58
CA PRO A 235 15.85 12.85 6.14
C PRO A 235 16.75 12.28 7.23
N ARG A 236 16.61 12.75 8.47
CA ARG A 236 17.35 12.22 9.63
C ARG A 236 17.05 10.74 9.88
N SER A 237 15.79 10.33 9.85
CA SER A 237 15.40 8.92 10.05
C SER A 237 15.90 8.03 8.91
N GLN A 238 15.99 8.55 7.68
CA GLN A 238 16.61 7.83 6.56
C GLN A 238 18.12 7.65 6.77
N GLN A 239 18.83 8.64 7.32
CA GLN A 239 20.25 8.53 7.66
C GLN A 239 20.48 7.55 8.82
N GLU A 240 19.66 7.59 9.84
CA GLU A 240 19.74 6.66 10.98
C GLU A 240 19.42 5.23 10.55
N LEU A 241 18.46 5.04 9.63
CA LEU A 241 18.19 3.75 9.00
C LEU A 241 19.38 3.26 8.17
N LEU A 242 20.08 4.16 7.45
CA LEU A 242 21.31 3.81 6.74
C LEU A 242 22.38 3.28 7.69
N THR A 243 22.58 3.95 8.84
CA THR A 243 23.51 3.50 9.88
C THR A 243 23.12 2.12 10.41
N ALA A 244 21.84 1.91 10.71
CA ALA A 244 21.34 0.61 11.15
C ALA A 244 21.62 -0.51 10.12
N MET A 245 21.45 -0.22 8.82
CA MET A 245 21.77 -1.16 7.72
C MET A 245 23.27 -1.44 7.56
N GLN A 246 24.13 -0.49 7.93
CA GLN A 246 25.60 -0.64 7.82
C GLN A 246 26.16 -1.42 9.01
N GLU A 247 25.76 -1.04 10.22
CA GLU A 247 26.30 -1.59 11.47
C GLU A 247 25.59 -2.88 11.90
N LYS A 248 24.39 -3.16 11.35
CA LYS A 248 23.49 -4.25 11.77
C LYS A 248 23.11 -4.21 13.25
N LYS A 249 23.45 -3.11 13.92
CA LYS A 249 23.12 -2.78 15.30
C LYS A 249 22.81 -1.29 15.40
N TYR A 250 21.92 -0.93 16.29
CA TYR A 250 21.56 0.47 16.54
C TYR A 250 21.26 0.68 18.02
N SER A 251 21.82 1.72 18.62
CA SER A 251 21.55 2.04 20.03
C SER A 251 20.18 2.69 20.17
N ILE A 252 19.42 2.31 21.20
CA ILE A 252 18.15 2.96 21.53
C ILE A 252 18.42 4.17 22.43
N THR A 253 17.83 5.31 22.08
CA THR A 253 17.90 6.58 22.83
C THR A 253 16.56 7.29 22.76
N GLY A 254 16.29 8.17 23.74
CA GLY A 254 15.09 9.00 23.75
C GLY A 254 15.03 9.95 22.56
N GLN A 255 13.94 9.90 21.80
CA GLN A 255 13.80 10.67 20.54
C GLN A 255 13.42 12.14 20.76
N SER A 256 12.88 12.46 21.94
CA SER A 256 12.53 13.83 22.32
C SER A 256 13.62 14.41 23.22
N GLU A 257 14.27 15.50 22.77
CA GLU A 257 15.32 16.19 23.52
C GLU A 257 14.83 16.74 24.87
N ASN A 258 13.53 17.04 24.97
CA ASN A 258 12.90 17.52 26.21
C ASN A 258 12.52 16.39 27.18
N SER A 259 12.81 15.13 26.84
CA SER A 259 12.54 13.97 27.68
C SER A 259 13.78 13.57 28.46
N SER A 260 13.62 13.21 29.74
CA SER A 260 14.66 12.50 30.51
C SER A 260 15.13 11.19 29.85
N GLY A 261 14.37 10.63 28.90
CA GLY A 261 14.82 9.53 28.06
C GLY A 261 15.97 9.86 27.11
N ALA A 262 16.17 11.13 26.73
CA ALA A 262 17.23 11.53 25.80
C ALA A 262 18.64 11.36 26.35
N ILE A 263 18.80 11.34 27.69
CA ILE A 263 20.07 11.13 28.37
C ILE A 263 20.46 9.64 28.34
N VAL A 264 19.47 8.75 28.18
CA VAL A 264 19.67 7.30 28.15
C VAL A 264 20.08 6.87 26.74
N LYS A 265 21.15 6.09 26.65
CA LYS A 265 21.59 5.45 25.40
C LYS A 265 22.08 4.04 25.68
N THR A 266 21.39 3.04 25.14
CA THR A 266 21.76 1.63 25.33
C THR A 266 23.05 1.29 24.59
N GLU A 267 23.66 0.15 24.95
CA GLU A 267 24.57 -0.52 24.03
C GLU A 267 23.89 -0.79 22.66
N PRO A 268 24.64 -0.95 21.57
CA PRO A 268 24.06 -1.22 20.25
C PRO A 268 23.20 -2.48 20.25
N VAL A 269 21.91 -2.31 19.92
CA VAL A 269 20.92 -3.39 19.89
C VAL A 269 20.91 -4.04 18.49
N PRO A 270 20.87 -5.37 18.37
CA PRO A 270 20.80 -6.04 17.07
C PRO A 270 19.62 -5.57 16.19
N CYS A 271 19.91 -5.32 14.92
CA CYS A 271 18.94 -4.97 13.89
C CYS A 271 19.43 -5.43 12.51
N ASP A 272 19.82 -6.69 12.37
CA ASP A 272 20.23 -7.28 11.09
C ASP A 272 18.98 -7.68 10.28
N PHE A 273 18.34 -6.71 9.66
CA PHE A 273 17.13 -6.91 8.84
C PHE A 273 17.42 -6.84 7.35
N VAL A 274 16.60 -7.52 6.56
CA VAL A 274 16.47 -7.29 5.11
C VAL A 274 15.46 -6.16 4.90
N LEU A 275 15.92 -5.03 4.36
CA LEU A 275 15.05 -3.91 4.02
C LEU A 275 14.31 -4.19 2.70
N VAL A 276 12.99 -4.09 2.73
CA VAL A 276 12.13 -3.99 1.54
C VAL A 276 11.50 -2.59 1.54
N ALA A 277 12.10 -1.69 0.75
CA ALA A 277 11.63 -0.33 0.60
C ALA A 277 10.74 -0.20 -0.65
N ALA A 278 9.58 0.44 -0.50
CA ALA A 278 8.59 0.61 -1.58
C ALA A 278 8.13 2.07 -1.69
N GLY A 279 7.49 2.39 -2.81
CA GLY A 279 6.91 3.70 -3.12
C GLY A 279 6.90 4.00 -4.63
N ASN A 280 6.33 5.13 -5.00
CA ASN A 280 6.13 5.47 -6.42
C ASN A 280 7.41 5.99 -7.09
N ALA A 281 7.51 5.82 -8.41
CA ALA A 281 8.68 6.23 -9.19
C ALA A 281 9.02 7.72 -9.07
N VAL A 282 8.02 8.57 -8.84
CA VAL A 282 8.21 10.03 -8.62
C VAL A 282 8.83 10.27 -7.25
N ASP A 283 8.27 9.67 -6.20
CA ASP A 283 8.68 9.87 -4.80
C ASP A 283 10.09 9.32 -4.54
N MET A 284 10.47 8.25 -5.24
CA MET A 284 11.81 7.67 -5.14
C MET A 284 12.94 8.63 -5.53
N ARG A 285 12.63 9.71 -6.26
CA ARG A 285 13.60 10.78 -6.56
C ARG A 285 13.92 11.62 -5.33
N MET A 286 13.04 11.65 -4.34
CA MET A 286 13.15 12.42 -3.10
C MET A 286 13.84 11.63 -1.97
N MET A 287 14.13 10.34 -2.17
CA MET A 287 14.85 9.53 -1.20
C MET A 287 16.24 10.11 -0.94
N HIS A 288 16.71 10.04 0.31
CA HIS A 288 18.05 10.48 0.69
C HIS A 288 19.11 9.80 -0.21
N PRO A 289 20.00 10.57 -0.87
CA PRO A 289 20.91 10.03 -1.89
C PRO A 289 21.79 8.87 -1.40
N ALA A 290 22.26 8.92 -0.15
CA ALA A 290 23.08 7.85 0.42
C ALA A 290 22.30 6.55 0.64
N MET A 291 21.02 6.64 1.04
CA MET A 291 20.13 5.47 1.19
C MET A 291 19.87 4.82 -0.16
N ARG A 292 19.53 5.63 -1.16
CA ARG A 292 19.30 5.14 -2.52
C ARG A 292 20.57 4.52 -3.12
N SER A 293 21.73 5.15 -2.93
CA SER A 293 23.02 4.62 -3.34
C SER A 293 23.32 3.27 -2.71
N ARG A 294 23.03 3.12 -1.40
CA ARG A 294 23.20 1.84 -0.68
C ARG A 294 22.30 0.74 -1.23
N ILE A 295 21.03 1.02 -1.47
CA ILE A 295 20.08 0.05 -2.05
C ILE A 295 20.52 -0.34 -3.46
N ARG A 296 20.92 0.63 -4.29
CA ARG A 296 21.36 0.37 -5.66
C ARG A 296 22.70 -0.39 -5.74
N GLY A 297 23.64 -0.09 -4.85
CA GLY A 297 24.97 -0.69 -4.85
C GLY A 297 25.01 -2.11 -4.28
N ASN A 298 24.14 -2.42 -3.32
CA ASN A 298 24.18 -3.67 -2.55
C ASN A 298 22.86 -4.46 -2.57
N GLY A 299 21.89 -4.05 -3.39
CA GLY A 299 20.56 -4.64 -3.44
C GLY A 299 20.00 -4.67 -4.86
N TYR A 300 18.67 -4.68 -4.95
CA TYR A 300 17.94 -4.80 -6.20
C TYR A 300 16.89 -3.68 -6.28
N GLU A 301 16.78 -3.05 -7.45
CA GLU A 301 15.68 -2.15 -7.78
C GLU A 301 14.70 -2.90 -8.70
N VAL A 302 13.43 -3.01 -8.28
CA VAL A 302 12.40 -3.70 -9.05
C VAL A 302 11.30 -2.70 -9.39
N TYR A 303 11.10 -2.46 -10.69
CA TYR A 303 9.94 -1.73 -11.19
C TYR A 303 8.79 -2.71 -11.40
N VAL A 304 7.76 -2.60 -10.54
CA VAL A 304 6.58 -3.47 -10.61
C VAL A 304 5.78 -3.12 -11.86
N GLN A 305 5.53 -4.12 -12.71
CA GLN A 305 4.75 -3.95 -13.93
C GLN A 305 3.27 -3.72 -13.59
N ASP A 306 2.60 -2.93 -14.43
CA ASP A 306 1.16 -2.63 -14.33
C ASP A 306 0.30 -3.62 -15.14
N THR A 307 0.91 -4.40 -16.02
CA THR A 307 0.24 -5.34 -16.92
C THR A 307 1.08 -6.58 -17.21
N VAL A 308 0.41 -7.69 -17.49
CA VAL A 308 1.02 -8.99 -17.85
C VAL A 308 0.41 -9.50 -19.17
N PRO A 309 1.09 -10.35 -19.98
CA PRO A 309 0.49 -10.94 -21.17
C PRO A 309 -0.80 -11.72 -20.87
N ASP A 310 -1.82 -11.54 -21.70
CA ASP A 310 -3.07 -12.30 -21.66
C ASP A 310 -2.82 -13.69 -22.26
N THR A 311 -2.62 -14.68 -21.38
CA THR A 311 -2.32 -16.08 -21.72
C THR A 311 -3.10 -16.98 -20.79
N ALA A 312 -3.42 -18.20 -21.20
CA ALA A 312 -4.16 -19.16 -20.38
C ALA A 312 -3.51 -19.36 -18.98
N GLU A 313 -2.18 -19.44 -18.92
CA GLU A 313 -1.45 -19.55 -17.64
C GLU A 313 -1.70 -18.33 -16.73
N ASN A 314 -1.67 -17.12 -17.29
CA ASN A 314 -1.94 -15.92 -16.50
C ASN A 314 -3.42 -15.84 -16.12
N GLU A 315 -4.35 -16.20 -17.01
CA GLU A 315 -5.78 -16.30 -16.69
C GLU A 315 -6.02 -17.23 -15.48
N ASP A 316 -5.35 -18.38 -15.42
CA ASP A 316 -5.38 -19.28 -14.26
C ASP A 316 -4.86 -18.59 -12.98
N LYS A 317 -3.88 -17.69 -13.08
CA LYS A 317 -3.44 -16.87 -11.93
C LYS A 317 -4.51 -15.88 -11.48
N TYR A 318 -5.35 -15.35 -12.39
CA TYR A 318 -6.50 -14.52 -11.99
C TYR A 318 -7.58 -15.35 -11.30
N VAL A 319 -7.81 -16.60 -11.74
CA VAL A 319 -8.67 -17.56 -11.02
C VAL A 319 -8.14 -17.79 -9.60
N GLN A 320 -6.83 -18.05 -9.47
CA GLN A 320 -6.17 -18.20 -8.18
C GLN A 320 -6.29 -16.93 -7.32
N PHE A 321 -6.10 -15.76 -7.91
CA PHE A 321 -6.24 -14.47 -7.24
C PHE A 321 -7.64 -14.29 -6.64
N VAL A 322 -8.71 -14.56 -7.42
CA VAL A 322 -10.09 -14.47 -6.93
C VAL A 322 -10.30 -15.44 -5.75
N ALA A 323 -9.83 -16.68 -5.86
CA ALA A 323 -9.92 -17.66 -4.77
C ALA A 323 -9.18 -17.21 -3.51
N GLN A 324 -8.01 -16.58 -3.66
CA GLN A 324 -7.22 -16.05 -2.55
C GLN A 324 -7.90 -14.85 -1.87
N GLU A 325 -8.49 -13.94 -2.65
CA GLU A 325 -9.22 -12.79 -2.11
C GLU A 325 -10.47 -13.24 -1.32
N ILE A 326 -11.22 -14.22 -1.82
CA ILE A 326 -12.36 -14.82 -1.09
C ILE A 326 -11.89 -15.42 0.24
N ARG A 327 -10.81 -16.23 0.20
CA ARG A 327 -10.25 -16.87 1.40
C ARG A 327 -9.73 -15.86 2.42
N LYS A 328 -9.16 -14.74 1.95
CA LYS A 328 -8.63 -13.66 2.79
C LYS A 328 -9.76 -12.86 3.43
N ASP A 329 -10.81 -12.55 2.68
CA ASP A 329 -11.95 -11.76 3.15
C ASP A 329 -12.85 -12.52 4.14
N ARG A 330 -13.10 -13.82 3.88
CA ARG A 330 -13.91 -14.75 4.69
C ARG A 330 -15.40 -14.39 4.83
N LYS A 331 -15.88 -13.29 4.23
CA LYS A 331 -17.28 -12.86 4.36
C LYS A 331 -18.06 -13.02 3.07
N ILE A 332 -17.39 -13.05 1.93
CA ILE A 332 -18.02 -13.19 0.61
C ILE A 332 -18.15 -14.64 0.15
N PRO A 333 -19.21 -14.99 -0.62
CA PRO A 333 -19.38 -16.33 -1.16
C PRO A 333 -18.38 -16.62 -2.30
N HIS A 334 -18.29 -17.88 -2.69
CA HIS A 334 -17.50 -18.28 -3.85
C HIS A 334 -18.09 -17.78 -5.17
N PHE A 335 -17.27 -17.73 -6.22
CA PHE A 335 -17.66 -17.22 -7.53
C PHE A 335 -17.95 -18.36 -8.50
N THR A 336 -18.94 -18.18 -9.39
CA THR A 336 -19.16 -19.05 -10.54
C THR A 336 -18.05 -18.87 -11.59
N TYR A 337 -17.92 -19.81 -12.51
CA TYR A 337 -16.95 -19.73 -13.61
C TYR A 337 -17.13 -18.44 -14.43
N GLY A 338 -18.38 -18.10 -14.78
CA GLY A 338 -18.65 -16.90 -15.56
C GLY A 338 -18.39 -15.60 -14.79
N ALA A 339 -18.65 -15.57 -13.46
CA ALA A 339 -18.27 -14.43 -12.63
C ALA A 339 -16.75 -14.20 -12.60
N VAL A 340 -15.95 -15.27 -12.56
CA VAL A 340 -14.48 -15.15 -12.68
C VAL A 340 -14.08 -14.66 -14.08
N GLY A 341 -14.75 -15.14 -15.13
CA GLY A 341 -14.59 -14.63 -16.49
C GLY A 341 -14.78 -13.11 -16.58
N GLU A 342 -15.84 -12.58 -15.96
CA GLU A 342 -16.10 -11.13 -15.92
C GLU A 342 -15.02 -10.32 -15.15
N ILE A 343 -14.33 -10.93 -14.18
CA ILE A 343 -13.17 -10.31 -13.50
C ILE A 343 -11.94 -10.29 -14.41
N ILE A 344 -11.69 -11.37 -15.16
CA ILE A 344 -10.59 -11.41 -16.15
C ILE A 344 -10.86 -10.39 -17.26
N ASP A 345 -12.10 -10.30 -17.72
CA ASP A 345 -12.55 -9.29 -18.69
C ASP A 345 -12.42 -7.86 -18.16
N GLU A 346 -12.68 -7.64 -16.87
CA GLU A 346 -12.34 -6.37 -16.21
C GLU A 346 -10.84 -6.09 -16.25
N ALA A 347 -10.00 -7.11 -15.97
CA ALA A 347 -8.55 -6.97 -16.03
C ALA A 347 -8.05 -6.64 -17.43
N ARG A 348 -8.65 -7.21 -18.49
CA ARG A 348 -8.39 -6.84 -19.90
C ARG A 348 -8.78 -5.39 -20.17
N ARG A 349 -9.98 -4.98 -19.74
CA ARG A 349 -10.45 -3.59 -19.91
C ARG A 349 -9.51 -2.59 -19.24
N LYS A 350 -9.14 -2.86 -17.98
CA LYS A 350 -8.25 -2.00 -17.17
C LYS A 350 -6.80 -2.01 -17.65
N ALA A 351 -6.36 -3.04 -18.38
CA ALA A 351 -5.03 -3.03 -18.99
C ALA A 351 -4.89 -1.96 -20.08
N GLY A 352 -6.01 -1.56 -20.70
CA GLY A 352 -6.06 -0.52 -21.73
C GLY A 352 -5.22 -0.83 -22.97
N ARG A 353 -4.82 -2.08 -23.16
CA ARG A 353 -3.92 -2.56 -24.22
C ARG A 353 -4.30 -3.98 -24.62
N LYS A 354 -4.16 -4.29 -25.90
CA LYS A 354 -4.44 -5.62 -26.44
C LYS A 354 -3.56 -6.70 -25.80
N ARG A 355 -4.16 -7.88 -25.61
CA ARG A 355 -3.48 -9.09 -25.12
C ARG A 355 -2.71 -8.86 -23.81
N ARG A 356 -3.26 -8.02 -22.93
CA ARG A 356 -2.71 -7.71 -21.62
C ARG A 356 -3.80 -7.77 -20.56
N LEU A 357 -3.40 -8.15 -19.36
CA LEU A 357 -4.23 -8.16 -18.16
C LEU A 357 -3.64 -7.18 -17.14
N SER A 358 -4.48 -6.42 -16.45
CA SER A 358 -4.07 -5.44 -15.44
C SER A 358 -3.58 -6.11 -14.17
N LEU A 359 -2.39 -5.73 -13.69
CA LEU A 359 -1.83 -6.17 -12.42
C LEU A 359 -2.27 -5.28 -11.24
N ASN A 360 -3.22 -4.36 -11.45
CA ASN A 360 -3.80 -3.57 -10.37
C ASN A 360 -4.81 -4.41 -9.56
N PHE A 361 -4.28 -5.40 -8.83
CA PHE A 361 -5.04 -6.34 -8.02
C PHE A 361 -5.79 -5.68 -6.87
N ARG A 362 -5.37 -4.48 -6.42
CA ARG A 362 -6.08 -3.73 -5.38
C ARG A 362 -7.46 -3.28 -5.87
N GLU A 363 -7.54 -2.73 -7.07
CA GLU A 363 -8.82 -2.34 -7.68
C GLU A 363 -9.68 -3.56 -8.04
N LEU A 364 -9.07 -4.59 -8.66
CA LEU A 364 -9.78 -5.83 -9.00
C LEU A 364 -10.31 -6.54 -7.73
N GLY A 365 -9.54 -6.56 -6.65
CA GLY A 365 -9.96 -7.12 -5.36
C GLY A 365 -11.04 -6.26 -4.68
N GLY A 366 -11.09 -4.97 -4.96
CA GLY A 366 -12.21 -4.10 -4.62
C GLY A 366 -13.50 -4.53 -5.32
N LEU A 367 -13.44 -4.80 -6.63
CA LEU A 367 -14.58 -5.31 -7.40
C LEU A 367 -15.04 -6.69 -6.92
N VAL A 368 -14.11 -7.61 -6.64
CA VAL A 368 -14.40 -8.95 -6.08
C VAL A 368 -15.18 -8.83 -4.77
N ARG A 369 -14.71 -8.01 -3.82
CA ARG A 369 -15.39 -7.80 -2.53
C ARG A 369 -16.77 -7.18 -2.71
N ALA A 370 -16.89 -6.12 -3.51
CA ALA A 370 -18.17 -5.46 -3.78
C ALA A 370 -19.20 -6.42 -4.40
N ALA A 371 -18.79 -7.28 -5.34
CA ALA A 371 -19.68 -8.28 -5.93
C ALA A 371 -20.10 -9.35 -4.92
N GLY A 372 -19.19 -9.74 -4.03
CA GLY A 372 -19.49 -10.63 -2.91
C GLY A 372 -20.47 -10.04 -1.90
N ASP A 373 -20.33 -8.76 -1.56
CA ASP A 373 -21.26 -8.04 -0.69
C ASP A 373 -22.67 -7.97 -1.28
N ILE A 374 -22.77 -7.72 -2.59
CA ILE A 374 -24.05 -7.74 -3.33
C ILE A 374 -24.68 -9.14 -3.30
N ALA A 375 -23.88 -10.18 -3.56
CA ALA A 375 -24.38 -11.55 -3.52
C ALA A 375 -24.90 -11.92 -2.12
N ASN A 376 -24.22 -11.48 -1.05
CA ASN A 376 -24.66 -11.63 0.33
C ASN A 376 -25.97 -10.88 0.61
N GLU A 377 -26.09 -9.63 0.13
CA GLU A 377 -27.33 -8.84 0.23
C GLU A 377 -28.51 -9.56 -0.44
N GLU A 378 -28.27 -10.15 -1.62
CA GLU A 378 -29.24 -10.94 -2.37
C GLU A 378 -29.42 -12.38 -1.83
N LYS A 379 -28.68 -12.76 -0.79
CA LYS A 379 -28.62 -14.12 -0.21
C LYS A 379 -28.31 -15.21 -1.24
N ALA A 380 -27.52 -14.87 -2.26
CA ALA A 380 -27.09 -15.80 -3.29
C ALA A 380 -26.00 -16.73 -2.76
N PRO A 381 -26.04 -18.04 -3.07
CA PRO A 381 -25.02 -18.99 -2.63
C PRO A 381 -23.66 -18.78 -3.29
N PHE A 382 -23.65 -18.15 -4.48
CA PHE A 382 -22.46 -17.83 -5.26
C PHE A 382 -22.56 -16.43 -5.87
N VAL A 383 -21.40 -15.82 -6.14
CA VAL A 383 -21.32 -14.63 -6.99
C VAL A 383 -21.42 -15.05 -8.45
N ASP A 384 -22.27 -14.36 -9.22
CA ASP A 384 -22.58 -14.65 -10.63
C ASP A 384 -22.36 -13.38 -11.46
N GLU A 385 -22.43 -13.43 -12.80
CA GLU A 385 -22.05 -12.30 -13.66
C GLU A 385 -22.87 -11.04 -13.35
N LYS A 386 -24.17 -11.21 -13.03
CA LYS A 386 -25.06 -10.10 -12.66
C LYS A 386 -24.55 -9.30 -11.46
N HIS A 387 -23.93 -9.96 -10.49
CA HIS A 387 -23.38 -9.32 -9.30
C HIS A 387 -22.13 -8.51 -9.66
N ILE A 388 -21.29 -9.02 -10.56
CA ILE A 388 -20.10 -8.30 -11.07
C ILE A 388 -20.50 -7.04 -11.81
N VAL A 389 -21.49 -7.15 -12.71
CA VAL A 389 -22.00 -6.01 -13.49
C VAL A 389 -22.56 -4.92 -12.56
N ARG A 390 -23.31 -5.29 -11.53
CA ARG A 390 -23.81 -4.34 -10.52
C ARG A 390 -22.66 -3.75 -9.69
N ALA A 391 -21.67 -4.56 -9.33
CA ALA A 391 -20.51 -4.13 -8.54
C ALA A 391 -19.60 -3.14 -9.27
N ARG A 392 -19.47 -3.22 -10.61
CA ARG A 392 -18.68 -2.25 -11.41
C ARG A 392 -19.09 -0.80 -11.17
N GLY A 393 -20.38 -0.54 -10.99
CA GLY A 393 -20.87 0.81 -10.71
C GLY A 393 -20.58 1.30 -9.29
N ILE A 394 -20.46 0.39 -8.33
CA ILE A 394 -20.26 0.70 -6.90
C ILE A 394 -18.77 0.78 -6.57
N ALA A 395 -17.95 -0.08 -7.17
CA ALA A 395 -16.51 -0.18 -6.94
C ALA A 395 -15.67 0.85 -7.72
N GLN A 396 -16.30 1.89 -8.27
CA GLN A 396 -15.60 2.96 -8.99
C GLN A 396 -14.76 3.80 -8.02
N THR A 397 -13.56 4.20 -8.45
CA THR A 397 -12.74 5.14 -7.68
C THR A 397 -13.40 6.51 -7.60
N ILE A 398 -12.95 7.37 -6.68
CA ILE A 398 -13.49 8.73 -6.57
C ILE A 398 -13.25 9.51 -7.87
N GLU A 399 -12.09 9.35 -8.49
CA GLU A 399 -11.74 9.96 -9.77
C GLU A 399 -12.71 9.54 -10.88
N GLN A 400 -13.08 8.26 -10.91
CA GLN A 400 -14.05 7.73 -11.86
C GLN A 400 -15.46 8.26 -11.59
N GLN A 401 -15.87 8.33 -10.32
CA GLN A 401 -17.17 8.90 -9.94
C GLN A 401 -17.27 10.39 -10.30
N MET A 402 -16.22 11.17 -10.04
CA MET A 402 -16.13 12.58 -10.44
C MET A 402 -16.18 12.73 -11.96
N SER A 403 -15.38 11.94 -12.69
CA SER A 403 -15.36 11.96 -14.16
C SER A 403 -16.71 11.59 -14.74
N ARG A 404 -17.37 10.56 -14.20
CA ARG A 404 -18.71 10.15 -14.60
C ARG A 404 -19.75 11.24 -14.36
N ARG A 405 -19.79 11.81 -13.15
CA ARG A 405 -20.73 12.89 -12.81
C ARG A 405 -20.52 14.10 -13.73
N PHE A 406 -19.27 14.40 -14.04
CA PHE A 406 -18.93 15.47 -14.98
C PHE A 406 -19.44 15.17 -16.40
N VAL A 407 -19.26 13.95 -16.90
CA VAL A 407 -19.79 13.52 -18.21
C VAL A 407 -21.32 13.57 -18.20
N GLU A 408 -21.98 13.06 -17.16
CA GLU A 408 -23.44 13.07 -17.01
C GLU A 408 -24.00 14.50 -17.04
N SER A 409 -23.44 15.44 -16.26
CA SER A 409 -23.88 16.84 -16.27
C SER A 409 -23.73 17.53 -17.64
N ARG A 410 -22.83 17.03 -18.49
CA ARG A 410 -22.68 17.54 -19.87
C ARG A 410 -23.62 16.88 -20.87
N LYS A 411 -24.14 15.67 -20.57
CA LYS A 411 -25.11 14.99 -21.44
C LYS A 411 -26.37 15.84 -21.63
N ASP A 412 -26.78 16.59 -20.59
CA ASP A 412 -27.95 17.46 -20.62
C ASP A 412 -27.84 18.65 -21.60
N TYR A 413 -26.62 19.05 -21.96
CA TYR A 413 -26.34 20.21 -22.81
C TYR A 413 -25.58 19.83 -24.09
N GLN A 414 -25.76 18.62 -24.61
CA GLN A 414 -25.00 18.14 -25.78
C GLN A 414 -25.26 18.96 -27.04
N VAL A 415 -24.18 19.36 -27.71
CA VAL A 415 -24.21 20.21 -28.92
C VAL A 415 -23.74 19.45 -30.17
N PHE A 416 -23.55 18.13 -30.12
CA PHE A 416 -23.22 17.32 -31.29
C PHE A 416 -24.47 16.81 -32.02
N GLY A 417 -24.34 16.59 -33.33
CA GLY A 417 -25.32 15.86 -34.11
C GLY A 417 -24.91 14.39 -34.22
N ILE A 418 -25.90 13.50 -34.32
CA ILE A 418 -25.70 12.06 -34.56
C ILE A 418 -26.22 11.61 -35.94
N GLU A 419 -26.89 12.52 -36.65
CA GLU A 419 -27.49 12.27 -37.96
C GLU A 419 -27.16 13.39 -38.96
N GLY A 420 -27.21 13.04 -40.24
CA GLY A 420 -26.93 13.95 -41.34
C GLY A 420 -25.44 14.34 -41.46
N SER A 421 -25.20 15.49 -42.07
CA SER A 421 -23.85 16.00 -42.32
C SER A 421 -23.76 17.50 -42.13
N ARG A 422 -22.59 18.01 -41.75
CA ARG A 422 -22.33 19.45 -41.55
C ARG A 422 -20.95 19.82 -42.08
N VAL A 423 -20.84 20.99 -42.70
CA VAL A 423 -19.55 21.55 -43.10
C VAL A 423 -18.82 22.07 -41.86
N GLY A 424 -17.51 21.83 -41.78
CA GLY A 424 -16.65 22.35 -40.72
C GLY A 424 -16.87 21.73 -39.34
N LYS A 425 -17.83 20.82 -39.14
CA LYS A 425 -18.17 20.26 -37.82
C LYS A 425 -17.90 18.76 -37.75
N VAL A 426 -17.13 18.34 -36.75
CA VAL A 426 -16.67 16.96 -36.55
C VAL A 426 -16.92 16.51 -35.11
N ASN A 427 -17.29 15.25 -34.92
CA ASN A 427 -17.38 14.63 -33.60
C ASN A 427 -16.05 14.00 -33.23
N GLY A 428 -15.23 14.72 -32.47
CA GLY A 428 -14.02 14.17 -31.84
C GLY A 428 -14.35 13.36 -30.59
N LEU A 429 -13.34 12.70 -30.03
CA LEU A 429 -13.45 11.96 -28.76
C LEU A 429 -12.32 12.37 -27.82
N ALA A 430 -12.66 12.53 -26.55
CA ALA A 430 -11.73 12.82 -25.47
C ALA A 430 -11.91 11.82 -24.32
N VAL A 431 -10.96 11.81 -23.39
CA VAL A 431 -11.05 11.08 -22.13
C VAL A 431 -10.76 12.03 -20.98
N LEU A 432 -11.40 11.77 -19.84
CA LEU A 432 -11.16 12.46 -18.58
C LEU A 432 -10.49 11.52 -17.58
N GLY A 433 -9.71 12.10 -16.66
CA GLY A 433 -9.09 11.37 -15.56
C GLY A 433 -8.13 10.27 -15.99
N ASP A 434 -8.30 9.07 -15.44
CA ASP A 434 -7.51 7.85 -15.64
C ASP A 434 -7.74 7.15 -17.00
N ALA A 435 -8.24 7.89 -18.00
CA ALA A 435 -8.60 7.38 -19.32
C ALA A 435 -9.76 6.35 -19.34
N SER A 436 -10.50 6.22 -18.24
CA SER A 436 -11.68 5.33 -18.16
C SER A 436 -12.96 5.98 -18.70
N SER A 437 -13.11 7.30 -18.55
CA SER A 437 -14.35 8.02 -18.87
C SER A 437 -14.20 8.84 -20.14
N GLY A 438 -14.79 8.38 -21.24
CA GLY A 438 -14.78 9.10 -22.51
C GLY A 438 -15.91 10.12 -22.64
N LEU A 439 -15.73 11.08 -23.54
CA LEU A 439 -16.81 11.94 -24.03
C LEU A 439 -16.66 12.26 -25.52
N VAL A 440 -17.79 12.52 -26.18
CA VAL A 440 -17.81 13.14 -27.52
C VAL A 440 -17.49 14.62 -27.37
N MET A 441 -16.49 15.07 -28.11
CA MET A 441 -16.01 16.45 -28.13
C MET A 441 -16.22 17.03 -29.53
N PRO A 442 -17.28 17.83 -29.76
CA PRO A 442 -17.50 18.44 -31.05
C PRO A 442 -16.44 19.52 -31.33
N ILE A 443 -15.88 19.48 -32.52
CA ILE A 443 -14.90 20.45 -33.02
C ILE A 443 -15.49 21.12 -34.25
N VAL A 444 -15.50 22.44 -34.24
CA VAL A 444 -15.98 23.26 -35.36
C VAL A 444 -14.82 24.04 -35.95
N ALA A 445 -14.77 24.15 -37.26
CA ALA A 445 -13.84 24.98 -37.99
C ALA A 445 -14.58 25.90 -38.97
N GLU A 446 -14.09 27.13 -39.09
CA GLU A 446 -14.54 28.12 -40.05
C GLU A 446 -13.32 28.76 -40.72
N VAL A 447 -13.45 29.14 -41.99
CA VAL A 447 -12.35 29.68 -42.79
C VAL A 447 -12.75 31.06 -43.29
N THR A 448 -12.03 32.08 -42.85
CA THR A 448 -12.27 33.48 -43.21
C THR A 448 -11.11 34.02 -44.03
N PRO A 449 -11.29 35.12 -44.78
CA PRO A 449 -10.16 35.87 -45.33
C PRO A 449 -9.18 36.25 -44.22
N ALA A 450 -7.88 36.21 -44.51
CA ALA A 450 -6.85 36.55 -43.54
C ALA A 450 -6.97 38.02 -43.11
N SER A 451 -6.85 38.26 -41.80
CA SER A 451 -6.84 39.61 -41.21
C SER A 451 -5.58 40.39 -41.59
N SER A 452 -4.51 39.68 -41.96
CA SER A 452 -3.27 40.25 -42.48
C SER A 452 -3.10 39.90 -43.96
N LYS A 453 -2.54 40.83 -44.74
CA LYS A 453 -2.17 40.58 -46.14
C LYS A 453 -0.88 39.75 -46.29
N SER A 454 -0.09 39.60 -45.22
CA SER A 454 1.22 38.95 -45.24
C SER A 454 1.22 37.52 -44.68
N GLU A 455 0.22 37.16 -43.87
CA GLU A 455 0.15 35.84 -43.24
C GLU A 455 -1.29 35.43 -42.93
N GLY A 456 -1.56 34.13 -43.12
CA GLY A 456 -2.79 33.48 -42.67
C GLY A 456 -2.50 32.63 -41.45
N LYS A 457 -3.43 32.64 -40.47
CA LYS A 457 -3.23 32.00 -39.16
C LYS A 457 -4.16 30.82 -38.96
N LEU A 458 -3.67 29.83 -38.20
CA LEU A 458 -4.53 28.79 -37.61
C LEU A 458 -4.76 29.16 -36.15
N ILE A 459 -6.00 29.54 -35.82
CA ILE A 459 -6.40 30.04 -34.51
C ILE A 459 -7.27 28.98 -33.85
N ALA A 460 -6.72 28.26 -32.87
CA ALA A 460 -7.44 27.25 -32.11
C ALA A 460 -7.86 27.79 -30.72
N THR A 461 -9.13 27.60 -30.36
CA THR A 461 -9.71 28.05 -29.08
C THR A 461 -10.33 26.89 -28.31
N GLY A 462 -10.36 27.01 -26.98
CA GLY A 462 -10.88 25.96 -26.07
C GLY A 462 -9.94 25.56 -24.94
N LYS A 463 -9.09 26.50 -24.46
CA LYS A 463 -8.10 26.27 -23.38
C LYS A 463 -7.16 25.08 -23.66
N LEU A 464 -6.52 25.08 -24.82
CA LEU A 464 -5.56 24.06 -25.20
C LEU A 464 -4.32 24.15 -24.30
N GLY A 465 -3.85 23.02 -23.79
CA GLY A 465 -2.54 22.92 -23.15
C GLY A 465 -1.42 22.66 -24.17
N THR A 466 -0.23 22.31 -23.68
CA THR A 466 1.01 22.38 -24.47
C THR A 466 1.01 21.39 -25.63
N ILE A 467 0.69 20.11 -25.38
CA ILE A 467 0.73 19.08 -26.43
C ILE A 467 -0.36 19.32 -27.47
N ALA A 468 -1.54 19.78 -27.03
CA ALA A 468 -2.64 20.10 -27.93
C ALA A 468 -2.30 21.28 -28.86
N LYS A 469 -1.56 22.29 -28.39
CA LYS A 469 -1.07 23.39 -29.23
C LYS A 469 -0.07 22.90 -30.28
N GLU A 470 0.88 22.06 -29.89
CA GLU A 470 1.83 21.44 -30.84
C GLU A 470 1.11 20.57 -31.88
N ALA A 471 0.06 19.85 -31.47
CA ALA A 471 -0.78 19.09 -32.40
C ALA A 471 -1.46 19.98 -33.45
N VAL A 472 -1.95 21.17 -33.06
CA VAL A 472 -2.51 22.16 -33.99
C VAL A 472 -1.44 22.64 -34.99
N GLU A 473 -0.20 22.87 -34.54
CA GLU A 473 0.91 23.25 -35.42
C GLU A 473 1.27 22.14 -36.43
N ASN A 474 1.30 20.89 -35.96
CA ASN A 474 1.52 19.72 -36.82
C ASN A 474 0.43 19.59 -37.90
N VAL A 475 -0.84 19.81 -37.52
CA VAL A 475 -1.96 19.85 -38.46
C VAL A 475 -1.78 21.00 -39.46
N SER A 476 -1.36 22.19 -39.01
CA SER A 476 -1.08 23.34 -39.89
C SER A 476 -0.10 22.97 -41.00
N ALA A 477 0.98 22.26 -40.69
CA ALA A 477 1.95 21.80 -41.69
C ALA A 477 1.32 20.89 -42.77
N ILE A 478 0.37 20.03 -42.38
CA ILE A 478 -0.35 19.13 -43.29
C ILE A 478 -1.29 19.93 -44.20
N ILE A 479 -2.06 20.85 -43.63
CA ILE A 479 -2.99 21.72 -44.36
C ILE A 479 -2.22 22.54 -45.41
N LYS A 480 -1.12 23.21 -45.00
CA LYS A 480 -0.26 24.00 -45.89
C LYS A 480 0.31 23.16 -47.04
N LYS A 481 0.71 21.93 -46.75
CA LYS A 481 1.32 21.04 -47.75
C LYS A 481 0.32 20.46 -48.76
N HIS A 482 -0.89 20.09 -48.34
CA HIS A 482 -1.76 19.21 -49.16
C HIS A 482 -2.89 19.94 -49.90
N ILE A 483 -3.23 21.17 -49.51
CA ILE A 483 -4.36 21.88 -50.14
C ILE A 483 -3.93 22.53 -51.45
N GLY A 484 -2.65 22.91 -51.60
CA GLY A 484 -2.13 23.55 -52.82
C GLY A 484 -2.91 24.81 -53.22
N LYS A 485 -3.50 25.48 -52.22
CA LYS A 485 -4.02 26.85 -52.25
C LYS A 485 -3.06 27.70 -51.41
N ASP A 486 -3.00 28.99 -51.69
CA ASP A 486 -2.23 29.91 -50.86
C ASP A 486 -2.94 30.11 -49.51
N VAL A 487 -2.54 29.31 -48.54
CA VAL A 487 -3.01 29.36 -47.14
C VAL A 487 -2.67 30.68 -46.45
N SER A 488 -1.77 31.51 -47.00
CA SER A 488 -1.49 32.85 -46.44
C SER A 488 -2.67 33.81 -46.57
N GLN A 489 -3.65 33.50 -47.43
CA GLN A 489 -4.83 34.33 -47.67
C GLN A 489 -6.00 34.05 -46.73
N TYR A 490 -5.87 33.06 -45.83
CA TYR A 490 -6.97 32.60 -44.99
C TYR A 490 -6.60 32.53 -43.51
N ASP A 491 -7.52 32.97 -42.66
CA ASP A 491 -7.53 32.64 -41.24
C ASP A 491 -8.45 31.43 -41.00
N MET A 492 -7.91 30.41 -40.36
CA MET A 492 -8.61 29.17 -40.04
C MET A 492 -8.91 29.16 -38.55
N HIS A 493 -10.18 29.31 -38.21
CA HIS A 493 -10.64 29.31 -36.82
C HIS A 493 -11.11 27.92 -36.46
N VAL A 494 -10.53 27.33 -35.41
CA VAL A 494 -10.95 26.05 -34.85
C VAL A 494 -11.42 26.28 -33.42
N GLN A 495 -12.59 25.76 -33.09
CA GLN A 495 -13.18 25.84 -31.77
C GLN A 495 -13.51 24.44 -31.26
N PHE A 496 -12.96 24.11 -30.09
CA PHE A 496 -13.40 22.97 -29.31
C PHE A 496 -14.62 23.39 -28.49
N LEU A 497 -15.77 22.78 -28.73
CA LEU A 497 -17.01 23.17 -28.06
C LEU A 497 -17.04 22.65 -26.63
N GLN A 498 -17.52 23.51 -25.72
CA GLN A 498 -17.74 23.20 -24.30
C GLN A 498 -16.47 22.82 -23.52
N THR A 499 -15.25 23.09 -23.97
CA THR A 499 -14.02 22.66 -23.25
C THR A 499 -13.59 23.61 -22.12
N TYR A 500 -14.48 23.82 -21.14
CA TYR A 500 -14.23 24.72 -20.00
C TYR A 500 -13.01 24.36 -19.13
N GLU A 501 -12.66 23.07 -19.04
CA GLU A 501 -11.49 22.56 -18.31
C GLU A 501 -10.21 22.50 -19.16
N GLY A 502 -10.34 22.76 -20.47
CA GLY A 502 -9.25 22.67 -21.41
C GLY A 502 -9.17 21.34 -22.17
N VAL A 503 -8.19 21.30 -23.07
CA VAL A 503 -7.90 20.17 -23.96
C VAL A 503 -6.41 19.90 -23.90
N GLU A 504 -6.03 18.67 -23.60
CA GLU A 504 -4.64 18.23 -23.53
C GLU A 504 -4.41 17.00 -24.42
N GLY A 505 -3.16 16.80 -24.86
CA GLY A 505 -2.78 15.71 -25.76
C GLY A 505 -3.11 15.97 -27.23
N ASP A 506 -2.74 15.02 -28.08
CA ASP A 506 -2.75 15.13 -29.55
C ASP A 506 -3.86 14.30 -30.22
N SER A 507 -4.72 13.63 -29.44
CA SER A 507 -5.70 12.66 -29.95
C SER A 507 -6.85 13.25 -30.78
N ALA A 508 -6.94 14.58 -30.86
CA ALA A 508 -7.89 15.31 -31.70
C ALA A 508 -7.30 15.75 -33.06
N SER A 509 -6.04 15.42 -33.35
CA SER A 509 -5.34 15.93 -34.54
C SER A 509 -6.06 15.62 -35.85
N ILE A 510 -6.54 14.39 -36.04
CA ILE A 510 -7.31 14.04 -37.25
C ILE A 510 -8.62 14.82 -37.33
N SER A 511 -9.29 15.05 -36.20
CA SER A 511 -10.58 15.75 -36.14
C SER A 511 -10.42 17.21 -36.52
N ILE A 512 -9.37 17.87 -36.02
CA ILE A 512 -9.02 19.25 -36.38
C ILE A 512 -8.74 19.35 -37.88
N ALA A 513 -7.92 18.44 -38.42
CA ALA A 513 -7.55 18.44 -39.82
C ALA A 513 -8.77 18.22 -40.74
N VAL A 514 -9.67 17.29 -40.39
CA VAL A 514 -10.92 17.06 -41.14
C VAL A 514 -11.84 18.29 -41.08
N ALA A 515 -11.99 18.91 -39.90
CA ALA A 515 -12.84 20.09 -39.73
C ALA A 515 -12.36 21.24 -40.64
N ILE A 516 -11.05 21.53 -40.62
CA ILE A 516 -10.44 22.57 -41.46
C ILE A 516 -10.64 22.25 -42.95
N ILE A 517 -10.32 21.03 -43.39
CA ILE A 517 -10.46 20.62 -44.80
C ILE A 517 -11.92 20.72 -45.25
N SER A 518 -12.86 20.31 -44.39
CA SER A 518 -14.28 20.41 -44.65
C SER A 518 -14.71 21.86 -44.86
N ALA A 519 -14.32 22.77 -43.97
CA ALA A 519 -14.63 24.20 -44.05
C ALA A 519 -13.98 24.85 -45.30
N MET A 520 -12.72 24.53 -45.60
CA MET A 520 -11.99 25.09 -46.75
C MET A 520 -12.54 24.65 -48.12
N GLU A 521 -13.05 23.43 -48.23
CA GLU A 521 -13.57 22.88 -49.49
C GLU A 521 -15.10 22.94 -49.60
N GLY A 522 -15.77 23.28 -48.51
CA GLY A 522 -17.24 23.25 -48.41
C GLY A 522 -17.80 21.84 -48.59
N ILE A 523 -17.12 20.83 -48.07
CA ILE A 523 -17.54 19.41 -48.18
C ILE A 523 -18.07 18.96 -46.81
N PRO A 524 -19.35 18.59 -46.68
CA PRO A 524 -19.91 18.17 -45.40
C PRO A 524 -19.23 16.93 -44.81
N VAL A 525 -19.09 16.90 -43.48
CA VAL A 525 -18.66 15.75 -42.69
C VAL A 525 -19.89 15.04 -42.13
N ARG A 526 -19.92 13.71 -42.22
CA ARG A 526 -20.99 12.91 -41.62
C ARG A 526 -20.98 12.98 -40.08
N GLN A 527 -22.15 13.15 -39.47
CA GLN A 527 -22.30 13.34 -38.03
C GLN A 527 -22.58 12.03 -37.27
N ASP A 528 -22.84 10.92 -37.98
CA ASP A 528 -22.99 9.58 -37.39
C ASP A 528 -21.65 8.89 -37.07
N LEU A 529 -20.53 9.59 -37.30
CA LEU A 529 -19.16 9.14 -37.12
C LEU A 529 -18.45 9.97 -36.05
N ALA A 530 -17.91 9.28 -35.05
CA ALA A 530 -16.93 9.83 -34.13
C ALA A 530 -15.50 9.45 -34.57
N MET A 531 -14.50 10.27 -34.24
CA MET A 531 -13.11 9.97 -34.59
C MET A 531 -12.10 10.40 -33.53
N THR A 532 -11.02 9.63 -33.43
CA THR A 532 -9.85 9.94 -32.60
C THR A 532 -8.58 9.46 -33.29
N GLY A 533 -7.49 10.19 -33.11
CA GLY A 533 -6.21 9.84 -33.72
C GLY A 533 -5.26 11.03 -33.67
N SER A 534 -4.00 10.74 -33.33
CA SER A 534 -2.91 11.68 -33.54
C SER A 534 -2.49 11.66 -35.01
N LEU A 535 -1.77 12.68 -35.46
CA LEU A 535 -1.43 12.86 -36.86
C LEU A 535 0.02 13.35 -37.01
N SER A 536 0.84 12.57 -37.70
CA SER A 536 2.20 13.02 -38.03
C SER A 536 2.17 14.07 -39.13
N VAL A 537 3.18 14.94 -39.22
CA VAL A 537 3.33 15.93 -40.31
C VAL A 537 3.42 15.30 -41.71
N ARG A 538 3.60 13.97 -41.78
CA ARG A 538 3.59 13.19 -43.03
C ARG A 538 2.20 12.66 -43.41
N GLY A 539 1.21 12.81 -42.53
CA GLY A 539 -0.16 12.37 -42.73
C GLY A 539 -0.43 10.92 -42.29
N GLU A 540 0.43 10.35 -41.45
CA GLU A 540 0.21 9.03 -40.84
C GLU A 540 -0.64 9.20 -39.57
N VAL A 541 -1.63 8.34 -39.39
CA VAL A 541 -2.48 8.33 -38.20
C VAL A 541 -1.78 7.55 -37.10
N LEU A 542 -1.58 8.20 -35.95
CA LEU A 542 -0.80 7.70 -34.83
C LEU A 542 -1.71 7.22 -33.68
N PRO A 543 -1.25 6.24 -32.88
CA PRO A 543 -2.02 5.70 -31.77
C PRO A 543 -2.34 6.75 -30.70
N VAL A 544 -3.40 6.51 -29.95
CA VAL A 544 -3.89 7.36 -28.85
C VAL A 544 -4.23 6.52 -27.64
N GLY A 545 -4.22 7.15 -26.46
CA GLY A 545 -4.66 6.50 -25.21
C GLY A 545 -6.18 6.47 -25.06
N GLY A 546 -6.65 5.58 -24.17
CA GLY A 546 -8.05 5.52 -23.71
C GLY A 546 -9.07 5.14 -24.77
N VAL A 547 -8.68 4.34 -25.77
CA VAL A 547 -9.55 4.04 -26.93
C VAL A 547 -10.82 3.28 -26.56
N THR A 548 -10.79 2.44 -25.52
CA THR A 548 -11.98 1.76 -25.00
C THR A 548 -13.00 2.75 -24.46
N GLY A 549 -12.60 3.63 -23.53
CA GLY A 549 -13.50 4.66 -22.97
C GLY A 549 -14.03 5.61 -24.05
N LYS A 550 -13.22 5.93 -25.07
CA LYS A 550 -13.66 6.70 -26.25
C LYS A 550 -14.71 5.96 -27.10
N ALA A 551 -14.54 4.65 -27.29
CA ALA A 551 -15.51 3.82 -28.01
C ALA A 551 -16.83 3.69 -27.24
N GLU A 552 -16.77 3.48 -25.93
CA GLU A 552 -17.94 3.47 -25.04
C GLU A 552 -18.69 4.82 -25.09
N ALA A 553 -17.97 5.94 -25.05
CA ALA A 553 -18.56 7.26 -25.18
C ALA A 553 -19.26 7.49 -26.54
N ALA A 554 -18.71 6.96 -27.62
CA ALA A 554 -19.35 7.02 -28.93
C ALA A 554 -20.64 6.17 -28.97
N ILE A 555 -20.64 4.98 -28.36
CA ILE A 555 -21.83 4.12 -28.25
C ILE A 555 -22.91 4.79 -27.41
N ASP A 556 -22.53 5.36 -26.26
CA ASP A 556 -23.41 6.10 -25.36
C ASP A 556 -24.04 7.31 -26.01
N ALA A 557 -23.29 7.98 -26.88
CA ALA A 557 -23.75 9.09 -27.69
C ALA A 557 -24.63 8.67 -28.89
N GLY A 558 -24.80 7.36 -29.13
CA GLY A 558 -25.60 6.86 -30.26
C GLY A 558 -24.91 6.94 -31.62
N MET A 559 -23.58 7.06 -31.65
CA MET A 559 -22.81 7.08 -32.89
C MET A 559 -22.83 5.71 -33.57
N LYS A 560 -23.01 5.69 -34.90
CA LYS A 560 -23.03 4.43 -35.68
C LYS A 560 -21.64 3.90 -35.94
N SER A 561 -20.65 4.77 -36.00
CA SER A 561 -19.27 4.41 -36.34
C SER A 561 -18.26 5.21 -35.54
N ILE A 562 -17.12 4.57 -35.24
CA ILE A 562 -15.94 5.20 -34.66
C ILE A 562 -14.74 4.93 -35.55
N MET A 563 -14.01 5.99 -35.89
CA MET A 563 -12.73 5.90 -36.57
C MET A 563 -11.59 5.99 -35.57
N VAL A 564 -10.66 5.04 -35.65
CA VAL A 564 -9.51 4.92 -34.75
C VAL A 564 -8.23 4.59 -35.52
N PRO A 565 -7.05 4.89 -34.96
CA PRO A 565 -5.80 4.44 -35.54
C PRO A 565 -5.79 2.91 -35.66
N LYS A 566 -5.32 2.37 -36.80
CA LYS A 566 -5.25 0.91 -37.01
C LYS A 566 -4.46 0.20 -35.91
N SER A 567 -3.44 0.84 -35.37
CA SER A 567 -2.63 0.34 -34.24
C SER A 567 -3.44 0.12 -32.96
N ASN A 568 -4.53 0.88 -32.75
CA ASN A 568 -5.40 0.76 -31.58
C ASN A 568 -6.68 -0.07 -31.80
N ALA A 569 -6.97 -0.50 -33.03
CA ALA A 569 -8.22 -1.20 -33.32
C ALA A 569 -8.42 -2.45 -32.45
N ASP A 570 -7.32 -3.14 -32.13
CA ASP A 570 -7.27 -4.31 -31.26
C ASP A 570 -7.23 -3.96 -29.75
N ASP A 571 -6.93 -2.70 -29.40
CA ASP A 571 -6.89 -2.24 -28.00
C ASP A 571 -8.30 -1.91 -27.46
N ILE A 572 -9.29 -1.84 -28.36
CA ILE A 572 -10.69 -1.54 -28.00
C ILE A 572 -11.35 -2.80 -27.46
N TYR A 573 -11.53 -2.81 -26.14
CA TYR A 573 -12.18 -3.90 -25.43
C TYR A 573 -13.64 -3.54 -25.12
N LEU A 574 -14.57 -4.10 -25.88
CA LEU A 574 -16.01 -3.90 -25.68
C LEU A 574 -16.67 -5.24 -25.34
N THR A 575 -17.62 -5.23 -24.40
CA THR A 575 -18.45 -6.41 -24.13
C THR A 575 -19.27 -6.79 -25.36
N GLY A 576 -19.71 -8.04 -25.47
CA GLY A 576 -20.44 -8.54 -26.65
C GLY A 576 -21.69 -7.71 -26.99
N SER A 577 -22.41 -7.21 -25.99
CA SER A 577 -23.59 -6.35 -26.17
C SER A 577 -23.23 -4.95 -26.71
N LEU A 578 -22.07 -4.39 -26.31
CA LEU A 578 -21.60 -3.09 -26.76
C LEU A 578 -20.93 -3.15 -28.14
N ARG A 579 -20.19 -4.23 -28.43
CA ARG A 579 -19.46 -4.38 -29.70
C ARG A 579 -20.39 -4.35 -30.92
N ASN A 580 -21.59 -4.90 -30.79
CA ASN A 580 -22.59 -4.93 -31.88
C ASN A 580 -23.28 -3.58 -32.12
N ARG A 581 -23.08 -2.58 -31.25
CA ARG A 581 -23.73 -1.26 -31.34
C ARG A 581 -22.95 -0.24 -32.15
N ILE A 582 -21.70 -0.50 -32.50
CA ILE A 582 -20.84 0.45 -33.22
C ILE A 582 -19.91 -0.23 -34.22
N SER A 583 -19.75 0.38 -35.40
CA SER A 583 -18.75 -0.04 -36.37
C SER A 583 -17.40 0.61 -36.10
N ILE A 584 -16.36 -0.19 -35.86
CA ILE A 584 -14.99 0.29 -35.64
C ILE A 584 -14.23 0.30 -36.96
N ILE A 585 -13.77 1.48 -37.35
CA ILE A 585 -13.13 1.72 -38.65
C ILE A 585 -11.64 2.05 -38.42
N PRO A 586 -10.72 1.09 -38.62
CA PRO A 586 -9.29 1.35 -38.52
C PRO A 586 -8.78 2.17 -39.71
N VAL A 587 -7.92 3.15 -39.45
CA VAL A 587 -7.27 3.98 -40.49
C VAL A 587 -5.77 4.09 -40.26
N GLU A 588 -4.99 4.18 -41.35
CA GLU A 588 -3.52 4.31 -41.30
C GLU A 588 -3.03 5.71 -41.70
N ASN A 589 -3.79 6.41 -42.55
CA ASN A 589 -3.36 7.69 -43.10
C ASN A 589 -4.51 8.68 -43.27
N PHE A 590 -4.17 9.96 -43.38
CA PHE A 590 -5.12 11.06 -43.46
C PHE A 590 -6.03 11.00 -44.70
N VAL A 591 -5.57 10.38 -45.80
CA VAL A 591 -6.40 10.25 -47.00
C VAL A 591 -7.54 9.27 -46.77
N GLU A 592 -7.31 8.17 -46.05
CA GLU A 592 -8.36 7.25 -45.62
C GLU A 592 -9.37 7.94 -44.70
N VAL A 593 -8.88 8.74 -43.75
CA VAL A 593 -9.72 9.55 -42.85
C VAL A 593 -10.70 10.39 -43.67
N LEU A 594 -10.21 11.17 -44.64
CA LEU A 594 -11.05 12.03 -45.48
C LEU A 594 -12.02 11.23 -46.37
N ARG A 595 -11.61 10.06 -46.88
CA ARG A 595 -12.49 9.20 -47.69
C ARG A 595 -13.70 8.73 -46.91
N ILE A 596 -13.54 8.48 -45.61
CA ILE A 596 -14.59 7.91 -44.76
C ILE A 596 -15.44 9.02 -44.11
N ALA A 597 -14.82 10.12 -43.69
CA ALA A 597 -15.46 11.19 -42.96
C ALA A 597 -16.27 12.16 -43.85
N LEU A 598 -15.81 12.45 -45.07
CA LEU A 598 -16.48 13.40 -45.95
C LEU A 598 -17.61 12.75 -46.76
N VAL A 599 -18.71 13.47 -46.94
CA VAL A 599 -19.84 13.05 -47.80
C VAL A 599 -19.42 12.95 -49.26
N ASP A 600 -19.89 11.92 -49.96
CA ASP A 600 -19.51 11.70 -51.35
C ASP A 600 -19.95 12.85 -52.27
N SER A 601 -19.01 13.31 -53.10
CA SER A 601 -19.22 14.43 -54.02
C SER A 601 -18.10 14.47 -55.08
N ALA A 602 -18.33 15.18 -56.18
CA ALA A 602 -17.27 15.42 -57.18
C ALA A 602 -16.07 16.17 -56.56
N LYS A 603 -16.34 17.12 -55.65
CA LYS A 603 -15.30 17.86 -54.90
C LYS A 603 -14.44 16.92 -54.05
N LYS A 604 -15.07 16.00 -53.31
CA LYS A 604 -14.37 14.97 -52.52
C LYS A 604 -13.48 14.11 -53.41
N ARG A 605 -14.01 13.57 -54.51
CA ARG A 605 -13.24 12.71 -55.43
C ARG A 605 -12.01 13.43 -55.98
N ARG A 606 -12.14 14.70 -56.37
CA ARG A 606 -11.03 15.55 -56.82
C ARG A 606 -9.99 15.79 -55.72
N LEU A 607 -10.44 16.14 -54.50
CA LEU A 607 -9.58 16.36 -53.34
C LEU A 607 -8.75 15.10 -53.02
N ILE A 608 -9.42 13.96 -52.89
CA ILE A 608 -8.77 12.67 -52.60
C ILE A 608 -7.77 12.28 -53.68
N SER A 609 -8.12 12.47 -54.96
CA SER A 609 -7.21 12.18 -56.08
C SER A 609 -5.94 13.05 -56.00
N LYS A 610 -6.09 14.37 -55.77
CA LYS A 610 -4.98 15.31 -55.60
C LYS A 610 -4.06 14.91 -54.45
N MET A 611 -4.63 14.60 -53.28
CA MET A 611 -3.86 14.20 -52.11
C MET A 611 -3.16 12.83 -52.29
N THR A 612 -3.83 11.88 -52.94
CA THR A 612 -3.25 10.54 -53.22
C THR A 612 -2.07 10.65 -54.19
N ALA A 613 -2.17 11.51 -55.21
CA ALA A 613 -1.08 11.75 -56.15
C ALA A 613 0.15 12.33 -55.46
N MET A 614 -0.02 13.31 -54.55
CA MET A 614 1.07 13.90 -53.77
C MET A 614 1.77 12.89 -52.85
N LEU A 615 1.05 11.88 -52.35
CA LEU A 615 1.63 10.79 -51.56
C LEU A 615 2.41 9.79 -52.43
N LYS A 616 1.92 9.46 -53.64
CA LYS A 616 2.56 8.49 -54.56
C LYS A 616 3.87 9.01 -55.18
N VAL A 617 3.95 10.30 -55.52
CA VAL A 617 5.16 10.92 -56.13
C VAL A 617 6.41 10.78 -55.24
N LYS A 618 6.25 10.53 -53.92
CA LYS A 618 7.38 10.30 -53.01
C LYS A 618 7.83 8.85 -52.88
N LYS A 619 6.97 7.84 -53.07
CA LYS A 619 7.39 6.43 -53.03
C LYS A 619 8.31 6.07 -54.20
N GLY A 620 8.16 6.71 -55.36
CA GLY A 620 9.00 6.47 -56.55
C GLY A 620 10.28 7.31 -56.66
N ARG A 621 10.60 8.16 -55.67
CA ARG A 621 11.87 8.91 -55.62
C ARG A 621 12.91 8.32 -54.65
N ASN A 622 12.51 7.32 -53.87
CA ASN A 622 13.36 6.57 -52.94
C ASN A 622 13.50 5.09 -53.34
N SER A 623 13.22 4.75 -54.61
CA SER A 623 13.52 3.45 -55.22
C SER A 623 14.69 3.59 -56.17
#